data_AF-A0AAW5RPZ1-F1
#
_entry.id   AF-A0AAW5RPZ1-F1
#
_cell.length_a   1.000
_cell.length_b   1.000
_cell.length_c   1.000
_cell.angle_alpha   90.00
_cell.angle_beta   90.00
_cell.angle_gamma   90.00
#
_symmetry.space_group_name_H-M   'P 1'
#
loop_
_entity.id
_entity.type
_entity.pdbx_description
1 polymer ?
#
loop_
_entity_poly.entity_id
_entity_poly.type
_entity_poly.pdbx_seq_one_letter_code
_entity_poly.pdbx_strand_id
1 'polypeptide(L)'
;MRDDQVKDHWDIMAAGVSHNGRYKTVESHVYEGEDCLLVREENHPRDKHAVQLHTLNGHMVGYVPKEHAEKLSGYLDDGCHLYNAFFSRILRQGKYPIPCVRINVYLSSAQLDDRILRKHSVIKHAPTGKHRSSRTKGRVSWITWIVLAIILWWCFS
;
A
#
# COMPACT_ATOMS: atom_id res chain seq x y z
N MET A 1 9.74 25.93 1.46
CA MET A 1 9.40 25.42 0.11
C MET A 1 8.41 26.40 -0.49
N ARG A 2 8.57 26.83 -1.74
CA ARG A 2 7.68 27.83 -2.32
C ARG A 2 6.40 27.14 -2.83
N ASP A 3 5.24 27.67 -2.44
CA ASP A 3 3.94 27.11 -2.81
C ASP A 3 3.63 27.21 -4.31
N ASP A 4 4.37 28.05 -5.05
CA ASP A 4 4.25 28.24 -6.50
C ASP A 4 4.69 27.03 -7.33
N GLN A 5 5.33 26.02 -6.71
CA GLN A 5 5.81 24.82 -7.41
C GLN A 5 4.91 23.59 -7.24
N VAL A 6 3.82 23.70 -6.46
CA VAL A 6 2.83 22.64 -6.29
C VAL A 6 1.88 22.68 -7.49
N LYS A 7 1.85 21.58 -8.24
CA LYS A 7 0.93 21.42 -9.37
C LYS A 7 -0.47 21.06 -8.90
N ASP A 8 -0.56 20.19 -7.90
CA ASP A 8 -1.83 19.69 -7.37
C ASP A 8 -1.64 19.22 -5.92
N HIS A 9 -2.72 19.25 -5.15
CA HIS A 9 -2.70 18.76 -3.77
C HIS A 9 -4.03 18.13 -3.37
N TRP A 10 -3.96 17.18 -2.44
CA TRP A 10 -5.12 16.54 -1.86
C TRP A 10 -4.94 16.32 -0.36
N ASP A 11 -6.03 16.48 0.37
CA ASP A 11 -6.20 16.01 1.73
C ASP A 11 -7.25 14.90 1.71
N ILE A 12 -6.82 13.66 1.86
CA ILE A 12 -7.68 12.47 1.72
C ILE A 12 -7.79 11.71 3.03
N MET A 13 -8.89 10.97 3.19
CA MET A 13 -8.99 9.90 4.18
C MET A 13 -8.64 8.58 3.51
N ALA A 14 -7.73 7.79 4.10
CA ALA A 14 -7.36 6.50 3.52
C ALA A 14 -8.57 5.56 3.43
N ALA A 15 -8.82 5.05 2.23
CA ALA A 15 -9.87 4.09 1.97
C ALA A 15 -9.45 2.66 2.31
N GLY A 16 -10.42 1.79 2.59
CA GLY A 16 -10.19 0.34 2.73
C GLY A 16 -9.42 -0.10 3.99
N VAL A 17 -9.29 0.77 5.00
CA VAL A 17 -8.56 0.51 6.26
C VAL A 17 -9.19 -0.63 7.08
N SER A 18 -10.50 -0.83 6.99
CA SER A 18 -11.21 -1.91 7.68
C SER A 18 -10.94 -3.31 7.11
N HIS A 19 -10.38 -3.41 5.90
CA HIS A 19 -10.22 -4.68 5.20
C HIS A 19 -8.88 -5.35 5.58
N ASN A 20 -8.87 -6.68 5.63
CA ASN A 20 -7.68 -7.51 5.86
C ASN A 20 -6.86 -7.11 7.10
N GLY A 21 -7.50 -6.53 8.12
CA GLY A 21 -6.81 -6.15 9.37
C GLY A 21 -5.90 -4.93 9.26
N ARG A 22 -5.95 -4.15 8.17
CA ARG A 22 -5.07 -2.98 7.96
C ARG A 22 -5.17 -1.92 9.07
N TYR A 23 -6.32 -1.82 9.73
CA TYR A 23 -6.46 -0.96 10.91
C TYR A 23 -5.43 -1.27 12.01
N LYS A 24 -5.02 -2.54 12.18
CA LYS A 24 -3.93 -2.90 13.12
C LYS A 24 -2.59 -2.35 12.66
N THR A 25 -2.33 -2.36 11.35
CA THR A 25 -1.15 -1.72 10.78
C THR A 25 -1.15 -0.22 11.07
N VAL A 26 -2.31 0.44 10.92
CA VAL A 26 -2.45 1.86 11.27
C VAL A 26 -2.17 2.09 12.76
N GLU A 27 -2.68 1.25 13.65
CA GLU A 27 -2.47 1.39 15.09
C GLU A 27 -1.00 1.21 15.50
N SER A 28 -0.30 0.26 14.88
CA SER A 28 1.06 -0.12 15.31
C SER A 28 2.19 0.55 14.54
N HIS A 29 1.93 1.08 13.34
CA HIS A 29 2.99 1.51 12.43
C HIS A 29 2.72 2.83 11.73
N VAL A 30 1.60 3.51 12.01
CA VAL A 30 1.29 4.81 11.41
C VAL A 30 1.33 5.91 12.46
N TYR A 31 2.11 6.94 12.20
CA TYR A 31 2.31 8.11 13.05
C TYR A 31 1.98 9.40 12.30
N GLU A 32 1.41 10.39 13.00
CA GLU A 32 1.15 11.69 12.39
C GLU A 32 2.47 12.40 12.04
N GLY A 33 2.51 13.04 10.88
CA GLY A 33 3.66 13.77 10.34
C GLY A 33 4.69 12.92 9.58
N GLU A 34 4.60 11.59 9.64
CA GLU A 34 5.56 10.72 8.93
C GLU A 34 5.22 10.58 7.44
N ASP A 35 6.27 10.34 6.64
CA ASP A 35 6.13 10.09 5.21
C ASP A 35 5.42 8.77 4.91
N CYS A 36 4.62 8.79 3.85
CA CYS A 36 4.05 7.59 3.25
C CYS A 36 4.46 7.44 1.79
N LEU A 37 4.38 6.22 1.28
CA LEU A 37 4.63 5.86 -0.11
C LEU A 37 3.30 5.68 -0.85
N LEU A 38 3.26 6.16 -2.09
CA LEU A 38 2.17 5.93 -3.02
C LEU A 38 2.63 4.85 -4.00
N VAL A 39 1.92 3.73 -4.04
CA VAL A 39 2.31 2.57 -4.88
C VAL A 39 1.17 2.26 -5.84
N ARG A 40 1.47 2.24 -7.14
CA ARG A 40 0.49 1.89 -8.17
C ARG A 40 0.18 0.40 -8.15
N GLU A 41 -1.10 0.06 -8.21
CA GLU A 41 -1.59 -1.30 -8.43
C GLU A 41 -2.34 -1.38 -9.77
N GLU A 42 -1.60 -1.48 -10.87
CA GLU A 42 -2.15 -1.47 -12.23
C GLU A 42 -3.13 -2.64 -12.50
N ASN A 43 -2.92 -3.78 -11.85
CA ASN A 43 -3.72 -5.00 -12.03
C ASN A 43 -4.81 -5.19 -10.97
N HIS A 44 -5.22 -4.11 -10.29
CA HIS A 44 -6.28 -4.22 -9.29
C HIS A 44 -7.61 -4.61 -9.95
N PRO A 45 -8.31 -5.65 -9.47
CA PRO A 45 -9.41 -6.30 -10.20
C PRO A 45 -10.65 -5.44 -10.41
N ARG A 46 -10.78 -4.32 -9.68
CA ARG A 46 -11.98 -3.47 -9.69
C ARG A 46 -11.70 -2.00 -9.99
N ASP A 47 -10.42 -1.62 -10.04
CA ASP A 47 -10.03 -0.22 -10.18
C ASP A 47 -8.65 -0.10 -10.81
N LYS A 48 -8.60 0.21 -12.11
CA LYS A 48 -7.35 0.38 -12.87
C LYS A 48 -6.47 1.53 -12.36
N HIS A 49 -7.05 2.46 -11.60
CA HIS A 49 -6.37 3.63 -11.07
C HIS A 49 -5.93 3.44 -9.61
N ALA A 50 -6.07 2.24 -9.04
CA ALA A 50 -5.78 1.98 -7.63
C ALA A 50 -4.37 2.43 -7.20
N VAL A 51 -4.31 3.32 -6.22
CA VAL A 51 -3.06 3.76 -5.58
C VAL A 51 -3.08 3.30 -4.12
N GLN A 52 -2.13 2.44 -3.75
CA GLN A 52 -1.93 1.96 -2.40
C GLN A 52 -1.15 2.98 -1.57
N LEU A 53 -1.52 3.07 -0.29
CA LEU A 53 -0.82 3.86 0.72
C LEU A 53 0.03 2.91 1.57
N HIS A 54 1.33 3.15 1.65
CA HIS A 54 2.25 2.38 2.48
C HIS A 54 3.03 3.26 3.45
N THR A 55 3.42 2.70 4.58
CA THR A 55 4.48 3.29 5.41
C THR A 55 5.83 3.20 4.67
N LEU A 56 6.84 3.97 5.12
CA LEU A 56 8.20 3.84 4.56
C LEU A 56 8.78 2.43 4.73
N ASN A 57 8.34 1.68 5.76
CA ASN A 57 8.72 0.29 6.00
C ASN A 57 7.95 -0.71 5.13
N GLY A 58 7.13 -0.24 4.20
CA GLY A 58 6.41 -1.07 3.23
C GLY A 58 5.09 -1.64 3.74
N HIS A 59 4.65 -1.34 4.97
CA HIS A 59 3.38 -1.84 5.47
C HIS A 59 2.20 -1.17 4.75
N MET A 60 1.31 -1.98 4.19
CA MET A 60 0.11 -1.50 3.52
C MET A 60 -0.90 -0.94 4.53
N VAL A 61 -1.31 0.31 4.33
CA VAL A 61 -2.25 1.05 5.18
C VAL A 61 -3.65 1.08 4.59
N GLY A 62 -3.75 1.30 3.28
CA GLY A 62 -5.02 1.45 2.60
C GLY A 62 -4.85 1.91 1.17
N TYR A 63 -5.85 2.63 0.66
CA TYR A 63 -5.86 3.16 -0.70
C TYR A 63 -6.19 4.64 -0.71
N VAL A 64 -5.78 5.32 -1.77
CA VAL A 64 -6.34 6.62 -2.16
C VAL A 64 -7.79 6.41 -2.60
N PRO A 65 -8.76 7.25 -2.15
CA PRO A 65 -10.14 7.20 -2.61
C PRO A 65 -10.25 7.32 -4.13
N LYS A 66 -11.24 6.63 -4.71
CA LYS A 66 -11.36 6.45 -6.17
C LYS A 66 -11.50 7.78 -6.92
N GLU A 67 -12.20 8.73 -6.32
CA GLU A 67 -12.41 10.09 -6.83
C GLU A 67 -11.12 10.89 -7.02
N HIS A 68 -10.03 10.53 -6.32
CA HIS A 68 -8.72 11.16 -6.45
C HIS A 68 -7.71 10.25 -7.17
N ALA A 69 -7.93 8.93 -7.10
CA ALA A 69 -7.03 7.93 -7.64
C ALA A 69 -6.83 8.06 -9.15
N GLU A 70 -7.87 8.41 -9.93
CA GLU A 70 -7.76 8.57 -11.39
C GLU A 70 -6.70 9.60 -11.77
N LYS A 71 -6.84 10.84 -11.28
CA LYS A 71 -5.89 11.91 -11.59
C LYS A 71 -4.51 11.65 -11.01
N LEU A 72 -4.45 11.15 -9.77
CA LEU A 72 -3.18 10.86 -9.11
C LEU A 72 -2.42 9.72 -9.81
N SER A 73 -3.12 8.69 -10.28
CA SER A 73 -2.51 7.59 -11.01
C SER A 73 -1.81 8.07 -12.29
N GLY A 74 -2.42 9.00 -13.03
CA GLY A 74 -1.78 9.62 -14.19
C GLY A 74 -0.44 10.27 -13.85
N TYR A 75 -0.37 11.05 -12.77
CA TYR A 75 0.89 11.66 -12.35
C TYR A 75 1.98 10.65 -11.94
N LEU A 76 1.57 9.52 -11.35
CA LEU A 76 2.51 8.45 -10.98
C LEU A 76 2.96 7.64 -12.21
N ASP A 77 2.05 7.37 -13.14
CA ASP A 77 2.29 6.56 -14.34
C ASP A 77 3.15 7.34 -15.36
N ASP A 78 3.00 8.67 -15.44
CA ASP A 78 3.83 9.53 -16.30
C ASP A 78 5.31 9.58 -15.87
N GLY A 79 5.60 9.25 -14.60
CA GLY A 79 6.97 9.21 -14.03
C GLY A 79 7.72 10.54 -13.99
N CYS A 80 7.12 11.62 -14.50
CA CYS A 80 7.72 12.94 -14.63
C CYS A 80 7.48 13.83 -13.41
N HIS A 81 6.49 13.52 -12.58
CA HIS A 81 6.13 14.33 -11.41
C HIS A 81 6.65 13.68 -10.13
N LEU A 82 7.31 14.50 -9.32
CA LEU A 82 7.66 14.13 -7.97
C LEU A 82 6.52 14.52 -7.04
N TYR A 83 6.39 13.79 -5.94
CA TYR A 83 5.37 14.04 -4.94
C TYR A 83 5.94 13.99 -3.52
N ASN A 84 5.28 14.69 -2.60
CA ASN A 84 5.41 14.47 -1.17
C ASN A 84 4.07 13.97 -0.63
N ALA A 85 4.11 12.97 0.25
CA ALA A 85 2.92 12.38 0.84
C ALA A 85 3.23 11.97 2.27
N PHE A 86 2.39 12.37 3.21
CA PHE A 86 2.59 12.10 4.65
C PHE A 86 1.25 11.97 5.36
N PHE A 87 1.23 11.23 6.46
CA PHE A 87 0.04 11.06 7.29
C PHE A 87 -0.20 12.34 8.09
N SER A 88 -1.14 13.17 7.67
CA SER A 88 -1.35 14.50 8.27
C SER A 88 -2.08 14.44 9.62
N ARG A 89 -2.94 13.44 9.81
CA ARG A 89 -3.74 13.21 11.03
C ARG A 89 -4.23 11.77 11.08
N ILE A 90 -4.57 11.25 12.24
CA ILE A 90 -5.27 9.97 12.42
C ILE A 90 -6.60 10.22 13.15
N LEU A 91 -7.71 9.99 12.46
CA LEU A 91 -9.06 10.11 13.04
C LEU A 91 -9.38 8.85 13.85
N ARG A 92 -9.61 9.00 15.16
CA ARG A 92 -9.84 7.89 16.10
C ARG A 92 -11.26 7.79 16.63
N GLN A 93 -12.17 8.67 16.20
CA GLN A 93 -13.55 8.73 16.72
C GLN A 93 -14.47 7.62 16.18
N GLY A 94 -14.01 6.81 15.21
CA GLY A 94 -14.78 5.72 14.61
C GLY A 94 -14.39 4.33 15.14
N LYS A 95 -14.98 3.29 14.53
CA LYS A 95 -14.68 1.87 14.85
C LYS A 95 -13.20 1.50 14.65
N TYR A 96 -12.55 2.13 13.68
CA TYR A 96 -11.15 1.92 13.35
C TYR A 96 -10.46 3.27 13.17
N PRO A 97 -9.16 3.41 13.48
CA PRO A 97 -8.43 4.62 13.17
C PRO A 97 -8.31 4.80 11.66
N ILE A 98 -8.63 5.99 11.16
CA ILE A 98 -8.56 6.34 9.74
C ILE A 98 -7.46 7.40 9.57
N PRO A 99 -6.34 7.06 8.92
CA PRO A 99 -5.31 8.05 8.63
C PRO A 99 -5.77 8.98 7.51
N CYS A 100 -5.62 10.28 7.75
CA CYS A 100 -5.67 11.30 6.73
C CYS A 100 -4.28 11.47 6.11
N VAL A 101 -4.22 11.63 4.79
CA VAL A 101 -2.97 11.79 4.05
C VAL A 101 -3.03 13.10 3.29
N ARG A 102 -1.98 13.91 3.45
CA ARG A 102 -1.73 15.05 2.57
C ARG A 102 -0.80 14.63 1.46
N ILE A 103 -1.19 14.87 0.22
CA ILE A 103 -0.41 14.57 -0.98
C ILE A 103 -0.21 15.87 -1.74
N ASN A 104 1.05 16.21 -2.01
CA ASN A 104 1.43 17.33 -2.86
C ASN A 104 2.17 16.77 -4.08
N VAL A 105 1.68 17.06 -5.28
CA VAL A 105 2.36 16.75 -6.54
C VAL A 105 3.00 18.02 -7.07
N TYR A 106 4.28 17.95 -7.40
CA TYR A 106 5.05 19.11 -7.85
C TYR A 106 5.12 19.17 -9.37
N LEU A 107 5.35 20.37 -9.90
CA LEU A 107 5.72 20.55 -11.30
C LEU A 107 7.02 19.80 -11.59
N SER A 108 7.19 19.31 -12.82
CA SER A 108 8.43 18.62 -13.25
C SER A 108 9.67 19.54 -13.20
N SER A 109 9.47 20.85 -13.27
CA SER A 109 10.50 21.87 -13.14
C SER A 109 10.75 22.34 -11.70
N ALA A 110 10.07 21.75 -10.71
CA ALA A 110 10.19 22.17 -9.33
C ALA A 110 11.59 21.89 -8.76
N GLN A 111 12.09 22.84 -7.97
CA GLN A 111 13.32 22.71 -7.20
C GLN A 111 12.96 22.19 -5.82
N LEU A 112 13.12 20.89 -5.63
CA LEU A 112 12.71 20.19 -4.42
C LEU A 112 13.88 20.00 -3.45
N ASP A 113 13.53 19.89 -2.17
CA ASP A 113 14.46 19.52 -1.11
C ASP A 113 15.00 18.10 -1.32
N ASP A 114 16.27 17.89 -0.95
CA ASP A 114 16.97 16.60 -0.95
C ASP A 114 16.19 15.48 -0.28
N ARG A 115 15.37 15.76 0.74
CA ARG A 115 14.50 14.76 1.37
C ARG A 115 13.55 14.12 0.35
N ILE A 116 12.88 14.94 -0.47
CA ILE A 116 11.90 14.45 -1.45
C ILE A 116 12.63 13.72 -2.58
N LEU A 117 13.77 14.25 -3.03
CA LEU A 117 14.60 13.60 -4.04
C LEU A 117 15.10 12.23 -3.59
N ARG A 118 15.59 12.11 -2.35
CA ARG A 118 16.03 10.83 -1.75
C ARG A 118 14.89 9.83 -1.59
N LYS A 119 13.71 10.27 -1.16
CA LYS A 119 12.53 9.40 -1.07
C LYS A 119 12.21 8.75 -2.43
N HIS A 120 12.29 9.54 -3.50
CA HIS A 120 12.02 9.05 -4.86
C HIS A 120 13.14 8.20 -5.45
N SER A 121 14.41 8.42 -5.07
CA SER A 121 15.49 7.51 -5.48
C SER A 121 15.34 6.12 -4.85
N VAL A 122 14.89 6.04 -3.59
CA VAL A 122 14.59 4.75 -2.92
C VAL A 122 13.46 4.00 -3.63
N ILE A 123 12.40 4.70 -4.05
CA ILE A 123 11.26 4.08 -4.77
C ILE A 123 11.71 3.49 -6.10
N LYS A 124 12.57 4.18 -6.85
CA LYS A 124 13.09 3.70 -8.15
C LYS A 124 13.99 2.46 -8.04
N HIS A 125 14.64 2.26 -6.89
CA HIS A 125 15.52 1.12 -6.63
C HIS A 125 14.90 0.02 -5.78
N ALA A 126 13.71 0.24 -5.20
CA ALA A 126 12.96 -0.82 -4.57
C ALA A 126 12.63 -1.89 -5.63
N PRO A 127 12.97 -3.17 -5.40
CA PRO A 127 12.59 -4.22 -6.35
C PRO A 127 11.08 -4.13 -6.52
N THR A 128 10.63 -4.00 -7.76
CA THR A 128 9.23 -4.09 -8.16
C THR A 128 8.74 -5.49 -7.78
N GLY A 129 8.41 -5.63 -6.50
CA GLY A 129 7.94 -6.85 -5.89
C GLY A 129 6.60 -7.15 -6.51
N LYS A 130 6.60 -7.97 -7.57
CA LYS A 130 5.48 -8.86 -7.86
C LYS A 130 5.13 -9.52 -6.54
N HIS A 131 4.11 -9.00 -5.86
CA HIS A 131 3.53 -9.63 -4.69
C HIS A 131 2.94 -10.95 -5.20
N ARG A 132 3.78 -11.99 -5.26
CA ARG A 132 3.34 -13.36 -5.46
C ARG A 132 2.47 -13.65 -4.25
N SER A 133 1.16 -13.55 -4.46
CA SER A 133 0.15 -14.21 -3.65
C SER A 133 0.63 -15.63 -3.41
N SER A 134 1.16 -15.88 -2.21
CA SER A 134 1.45 -17.21 -1.73
C SER A 134 0.09 -17.84 -1.43
N ARG A 135 -0.54 -18.37 -2.47
CA ARG A 135 -1.61 -19.35 -2.33
C ARG A 135 -0.99 -20.55 -1.63
N THR A 136 -1.11 -20.57 -0.30
CA THR A 136 -0.83 -21.73 0.54
C THR A 136 -1.71 -22.88 0.06
N LYS A 137 -1.16 -23.71 -0.84
CA LYS A 137 -1.67 -25.06 -1.07
C LYS A 137 -1.51 -25.79 0.26
N GLY A 138 -2.62 -26.12 0.90
CA GLY A 138 -2.63 -26.98 2.07
C GLY A 138 -1.82 -28.24 1.79
N ARG A 139 -0.81 -28.48 2.62
CA ARG A 139 -0.09 -29.75 2.68
C ARG A 139 -1.12 -30.82 3.05
N VAL A 140 -1.57 -31.62 2.08
CA VAL A 140 -2.12 -32.94 2.41
C VAL A 140 -0.92 -33.78 2.81
N SER A 141 -0.78 -33.99 4.11
CA SER A 141 0.28 -34.78 4.71
C SER A 141 0.23 -36.21 4.16
N TRP A 142 1.31 -36.70 3.57
CA TRP A 142 1.46 -38.10 3.16
C TRP A 142 1.23 -39.09 4.31
N ILE A 143 1.31 -38.63 5.56
CA ILE A 143 1.08 -39.42 6.77
C ILE A 143 -0.36 -39.97 6.82
N THR A 144 -1.35 -39.25 6.27
CA THR A 144 -2.74 -39.74 6.27
C THR A 144 -2.92 -40.97 5.38
N TRP A 145 -2.14 -41.09 4.30
CA TRP A 145 -2.20 -42.26 3.41
C TRP A 145 -1.54 -43.50 4.03
N ILE A 146 -0.47 -43.32 4.82
CA ILE A 146 0.21 -44.42 5.51
C ILE A 146 -0.68 -45.02 6.61
N VAL A 147 -1.36 -44.17 7.40
CA VAL A 147 -2.27 -44.65 8.45
C VAL A 147 -3.47 -45.41 7.86
N LEU A 148 -4.03 -44.94 6.74
CA LEU A 148 -5.14 -45.64 6.07
C LEU A 148 -4.71 -47.00 5.50
N ALA A 149 -3.49 -47.10 4.94
CA ALA A 149 -2.96 -48.34 4.39
C ALA A 149 -2.68 -49.40 5.47
N ILE A 150 -2.18 -48.99 6.65
CA ILE A 150 -1.96 -49.92 7.78
C ILE A 150 -3.29 -50.45 8.33
N ILE A 151 -4.31 -49.59 8.45
CA ILE A 151 -5.64 -50.01 8.91
C ILE A 151 -6.28 -51.00 7.93
N LEU A 152 -6.16 -50.75 6.63
CA LEU A 152 -6.70 -51.65 5.60
C LEU A 152 -5.98 -53.01 5.56
N TRP A 153 -4.69 -53.06 5.89
CA TRP A 153 -3.94 -54.32 5.92
C TRP A 153 -4.33 -55.23 7.09
N TRP A 154 -4.75 -54.66 8.23
CA TRP A 154 -5.24 -55.42 9.38
C TRP A 154 -6.66 -55.97 9.23
N CYS A 155 -7.49 -55.39 8.34
CA CYS A 155 -8.84 -55.92 8.09
C CYS A 155 -8.87 -57.11 7.11
N PHE A 156 -7.76 -57.45 6.46
CA PHE A 156 -7.71 -58.46 5.39
C PHE A 156 -6.74 -59.62 5.67
N SER A 157 -6.26 -59.75 6.91
CA SER A 157 -5.42 -60.86 7.36
C SER A 157 -6.01 -61.62 8.54
#